data_AF-A0A7R9WCU8-F1
#
_entry.id   AF-A0A7R9WCU8-F1
#
_cell.length_a   1.000
_cell.length_b   1.000
_cell.length_c   1.000
_cell.angle_alpha   90.00
_cell.angle_beta   90.00
_cell.angle_gamma   90.00
#
_symmetry.space_group_name_H-M   'P 1'
#
loop_
_entity.id
_entity.type
_entity.pdbx_description
1 polymer ?
#
loop_
_entity_poly.entity_id
_entity_poly.type
_entity_poly.pdbx_seq_one_letter_code
_entity_poly.pdbx_strand_id
1 'polypeptide(L)'
;VVADHIRTLCFAIADGATPSNDGRGYVLRRVLRRAVRYGRQNLGADLGFFSRLVPTLVDLMGETFPELKEHRGRVTAIIKDEEESFSRTLDKGLLKFKELAEAAGPDKVFKGADAHFLYTSMGFPVDLTELMAEELGLTLDRDGFEAKMKEEQKLSEEAHRRKQMGKGGKDMRLVAEQTA
;
A
#
# COMPACT_ATOMS: atom_id res chain seq x y z
N VAL A 1 5.46 -12.00 -13.62
CA VAL A 1 5.10 -10.98 -12.60
C VAL A 1 6.32 -10.18 -12.17
N VAL A 2 7.25 -10.76 -11.41
CA VAL A 2 8.41 -10.04 -10.82
C VAL A 2 9.23 -9.24 -11.85
N ALA A 3 9.69 -9.89 -12.92
CA ALA A 3 10.53 -9.24 -13.94
C ALA A 3 9.83 -8.09 -14.68
N ASP A 4 8.51 -8.18 -14.84
CA ASP A 4 7.74 -7.10 -15.44
C ASP A 4 7.59 -5.92 -14.47
N HIS A 5 7.21 -6.20 -13.24
CA HIS A 5 6.98 -5.19 -12.21
C HIS A 5 8.26 -4.43 -11.83
N ILE A 6 9.42 -5.10 -11.77
CA ILE A 6 10.69 -4.39 -11.52
C ILE A 6 11.02 -3.41 -12.65
N ARG A 7 10.76 -3.76 -13.91
CA ARG A 7 10.93 -2.83 -15.04
C ARG A 7 10.02 -1.62 -14.87
N THR A 8 8.72 -1.83 -14.71
CA THR A 8 7.74 -0.75 -14.55
C THR A 8 8.09 0.18 -13.39
N LEU A 9 8.48 -0.37 -12.24
CA LEU A 9 8.81 0.42 -11.06
C LEU A 9 10.11 1.21 -11.23
N CYS A 10 11.16 0.59 -11.78
CA CYS A 10 12.43 1.29 -11.97
C CYS A 10 12.28 2.48 -12.93
N PHE A 11 11.57 2.31 -14.05
CA PHE A 11 11.29 3.42 -14.95
C PHE A 11 10.46 4.51 -14.30
N ALA A 12 9.32 4.15 -13.69
CA ALA A 12 8.45 5.14 -13.06
C ALA A 12 9.16 5.92 -11.94
N ILE A 13 10.02 5.27 -11.15
CA ILE A 13 10.75 5.91 -10.07
C ILE A 13 11.91 6.76 -10.59
N ALA A 14 12.58 6.32 -11.66
CA ALA A 14 13.59 7.13 -12.35
C ALA A 14 12.97 8.42 -12.91
N ASP A 15 11.75 8.35 -13.44
CA ASP A 15 10.96 9.52 -13.90
C ASP A 15 10.43 10.40 -12.75
N GLY A 16 10.78 10.08 -11.50
CA GLY A 16 10.47 10.89 -10.32
C GLY A 16 9.21 10.51 -9.56
N ALA A 17 8.44 9.51 -10.02
CA ALA A 17 7.30 9.01 -9.26
C ALA A 17 7.75 8.24 -8.00
N THR A 18 6.90 8.20 -6.98
CA THR A 18 7.20 7.52 -5.72
C THR A 18 5.97 6.74 -5.24
N PRO A 19 6.15 5.56 -4.62
CA PRO A 19 5.06 4.86 -3.97
C PRO A 19 4.39 5.73 -2.90
N SER A 20 3.07 5.84 -2.93
CA SER A 20 2.26 6.61 -1.97
C SER A 20 0.93 5.88 -1.66
N ASN A 21 0.08 6.49 -0.85
CA ASN A 21 -1.25 5.97 -0.52
C ASN A 21 -2.35 6.45 -1.48
N ASP A 22 -2.02 7.29 -2.47
CA ASP A 22 -2.98 7.97 -3.33
C ASP A 22 -2.50 8.12 -4.79
N GLY A 23 -3.45 8.36 -5.69
CA GLY A 23 -3.18 8.68 -7.10
C GLY A 23 -2.20 7.71 -7.79
N ARG A 24 -1.20 8.28 -8.49
CA ARG A 24 -0.18 7.52 -9.24
C ARG A 24 0.75 6.74 -8.32
N GLY A 25 1.09 7.30 -7.15
CA GLY A 25 1.97 6.62 -6.20
C GLY A 25 1.32 5.38 -5.59
N TYR A 26 0.00 5.38 -5.41
CA TYR A 26 -0.73 4.18 -5.01
C TYR A 26 -0.61 3.05 -6.03
N VAL A 27 -0.67 3.36 -7.33
CA VAL A 27 -0.47 2.35 -8.38
C VAL A 27 0.91 1.69 -8.25
N LEU A 28 1.98 2.48 -8.07
CA LEU A 28 3.33 1.94 -7.89
C LEU A 28 3.45 1.09 -6.62
N ARG A 29 2.87 1.56 -5.51
CA ARG A 29 2.81 0.79 -4.26
C ARG A 29 2.17 -0.58 -4.47
N ARG A 30 1.05 -0.65 -5.20
CA ARG A 30 0.37 -1.91 -5.51
C ARG A 30 1.22 -2.86 -6.35
N VAL A 31 1.81 -2.35 -7.43
CA VAL A 31 2.70 -3.13 -8.31
C VAL A 31 3.87 -3.71 -7.52
N LEU A 32 4.49 -2.91 -6.65
CA LEU A 32 5.60 -3.36 -5.81
C LEU A 32 5.15 -4.45 -4.82
N ARG A 33 4.08 -4.21 -4.06
CA ARG A 33 3.58 -5.18 -3.07
C ARG A 33 3.17 -6.50 -3.70
N ARG A 34 2.56 -6.47 -4.89
CA ARG A 34 2.22 -7.67 -5.66
C ARG A 34 3.47 -8.46 -6.10
N ALA A 35 4.50 -7.77 -6.58
CA ALA A 35 5.76 -8.41 -6.96
C ALA A 35 6.46 -9.06 -5.75
N VAL A 36 6.53 -8.34 -4.62
CA VAL A 36 7.14 -8.82 -3.39
C VAL A 36 6.37 -10.03 -2.85
N ARG A 37 5.03 -9.96 -2.78
CA ARG A 37 4.20 -11.12 -2.37
C ARG A 37 4.48 -12.34 -3.25
N TYR A 38 4.48 -12.17 -4.57
CA TYR A 38 4.71 -13.28 -5.49
C TYR A 38 6.10 -13.89 -5.28
N GLY A 39 7.14 -13.06 -5.14
CA GLY A 39 8.49 -13.56 -4.85
C GLY A 39 8.57 -14.32 -3.53
N ARG A 40 7.96 -13.79 -2.47
CA ARG A 40 7.95 -14.42 -1.13
C ARG A 40 7.17 -15.74 -1.11
N GLN A 41 5.94 -15.75 -1.64
CA GLN A 41 5.05 -16.90 -1.54
C GLN A 41 5.25 -17.96 -2.63
N ASN A 42 5.50 -17.55 -3.88
CA ASN A 42 5.56 -18.49 -5.01
C ASN A 42 6.99 -18.91 -5.35
N LEU A 43 7.98 -18.05 -5.07
CA LEU A 43 9.39 -18.33 -5.40
C LEU A 43 10.27 -18.63 -4.17
N GLY A 44 9.73 -18.47 -2.96
CA GLY A 44 10.50 -18.65 -1.72
C GLY A 44 11.63 -17.65 -1.55
N ALA A 45 11.52 -16.46 -2.14
CA ALA A 45 12.58 -15.47 -2.12
C ALA A 45 12.78 -14.85 -0.73
N ASP A 46 14.01 -14.45 -0.40
CA ASP A 46 14.32 -13.75 0.85
C ASP A 46 13.90 -12.28 0.83
N LEU A 47 13.84 -11.66 2.01
CA LEU A 47 13.69 -10.21 2.13
C LEU A 47 14.83 -9.50 1.39
N GLY A 48 14.49 -8.44 0.65
CA GLY A 48 15.45 -7.65 -0.12
C GLY A 48 15.74 -8.25 -1.50
N PHE A 49 15.08 -9.35 -1.90
CA PHE A 49 15.31 -9.90 -3.24
C PHE A 49 14.91 -8.91 -4.33
N PHE A 50 13.86 -8.12 -4.12
CA PHE A 50 13.29 -7.31 -5.17
C PHE A 50 14.15 -6.08 -5.46
N SER A 51 14.61 -5.38 -4.42
CA SER A 51 15.59 -4.29 -4.54
C SER A 51 16.93 -4.75 -5.13
N ARG A 52 17.36 -6.00 -4.89
CA ARG A 52 18.56 -6.59 -5.50
C ARG A 52 18.45 -6.82 -7.02
N LEU A 53 17.26 -6.71 -7.62
CA LEU A 53 17.08 -6.81 -9.08
C LEU A 53 17.38 -5.49 -9.80
N VAL A 54 17.41 -4.36 -9.09
CA VAL A 54 17.65 -3.03 -9.69
C VAL A 54 18.99 -2.96 -10.42
N PRO A 55 20.13 -3.40 -9.85
CA PRO A 55 21.41 -3.41 -10.57
C PRO A 55 21.35 -4.18 -11.89
N THR A 56 20.78 -5.39 -11.88
CA THR A 56 20.66 -6.22 -13.09
C THR A 56 19.85 -5.52 -14.18
N LEU A 57 18.79 -4.81 -13.80
CA LEU A 57 18.00 -4.06 -14.77
C LEU A 57 18.78 -2.86 -15.34
N VAL A 58 19.50 -2.13 -14.50
CA VAL A 58 20.33 -1.00 -14.92
C VAL A 58 21.45 -1.47 -15.86
N ASP A 59 22.05 -2.63 -15.60
CA ASP A 59 23.08 -3.20 -16.47
C ASP A 59 22.49 -3.61 -17.83
N LEU A 60 21.25 -4.12 -17.86
CA LEU A 60 20.59 -4.55 -19.09
C LEU A 60 20.07 -3.39 -19.95
N MET A 61 19.58 -2.31 -19.33
CA MET A 61 18.82 -1.25 -20.02
C MET A 61 19.48 0.13 -19.94
N GLY A 62 20.44 0.34 -19.05
CA GLY A 62 20.99 1.65 -18.74
C GLY A 62 21.85 2.28 -19.84
N GLU A 63 22.27 1.53 -20.86
CA GLU A 63 22.90 2.12 -22.06
C GLU A 63 21.88 2.89 -22.91
N THR A 64 20.67 2.34 -23.05
CA THR A 64 19.59 2.98 -23.82
C THR A 64 18.85 4.03 -22.99
N PHE A 65 18.80 3.85 -21.68
CA PHE A 65 18.06 4.69 -20.73
C PHE A 65 19.02 5.21 -19.63
N PRO A 66 19.83 6.26 -19.91
CA PRO A 66 20.83 6.78 -18.97
C PRO A 66 20.25 7.23 -17.62
N GLU A 67 18.99 7.66 -17.59
CA GLU A 67 18.26 8.04 -16.38
C GLU A 67 18.19 6.89 -15.35
N LEU A 68 18.17 5.63 -15.80
CA LEU A 68 18.22 4.47 -14.90
C LEU A 68 19.59 4.35 -14.21
N LYS A 69 20.69 4.70 -14.90
CA LYS A 69 22.03 4.74 -14.31
C LYS A 69 22.15 5.91 -13.35
N GLU A 70 21.72 7.09 -13.78
CA GLU A 70 21.78 8.33 -12.98
C GLU A 70 21.00 8.19 -11.66
N HIS A 71 19.81 7.61 -11.72
CA HIS A 71 18.91 7.50 -10.58
C HIS A 71 18.95 6.13 -9.88
N ARG A 72 19.87 5.23 -10.23
CA ARG A 72 20.01 3.89 -9.65
C ARG A 72 19.94 3.88 -8.12
N GLY A 73 20.67 4.79 -7.47
CA GLY A 73 20.71 4.87 -6.01
C GLY A 73 19.33 5.19 -5.40
N ARG A 74 18.65 6.20 -5.95
CA ARG A 74 17.30 6.61 -5.55
C ARG A 74 16.29 5.48 -5.78
N VAL A 75 16.30 4.87 -6.97
CA VAL A 75 15.40 3.76 -7.32
C VAL A 75 15.58 2.58 -6.35
N THR A 76 16.84 2.19 -6.11
CA THR A 76 17.16 1.08 -5.19
C THR A 76 16.67 1.37 -3.78
N ALA A 77 16.91 2.58 -3.26
CA ALA A 77 16.49 2.97 -1.91
C ALA A 77 14.98 2.94 -1.76
N ILE A 78 14.23 3.54 -2.69
CA ILE A 78 12.76 3.58 -2.64
C ILE A 78 12.16 2.17 -2.68
N ILE A 79 12.67 1.31 -3.57
CA ILE A 79 12.18 -0.07 -3.68
C ILE A 79 12.49 -0.85 -2.40
N LYS A 80 13.70 -0.69 -1.85
CA LYS A 80 14.12 -1.34 -0.61
C LYS A 80 13.25 -0.91 0.58
N ASP A 81 13.04 0.39 0.73
CA ASP A 81 12.27 0.94 1.85
C ASP A 81 10.82 0.43 1.84
N GLU A 82 10.18 0.41 0.67
CA GLU A 82 8.82 -0.11 0.52
C GLU A 82 8.77 -1.64 0.69
N GLU A 83 9.75 -2.38 0.17
CA GLU A 83 9.88 -3.84 0.34
C GLU A 83 10.02 -4.21 1.82
N GLU A 84 10.90 -3.55 2.56
CA GLU A 84 11.09 -3.74 3.99
C GLU A 84 9.84 -3.34 4.79
N SER A 85 9.22 -2.22 4.41
CA SER A 85 7.99 -1.75 5.04
C SER A 85 6.85 -2.75 4.91
N PHE A 86 6.64 -3.26 3.70
CA PHE A 86 5.59 -4.24 3.45
C PHE A 86 5.91 -5.59 4.08
N SER A 87 7.17 -6.03 4.07
CA SER A 87 7.55 -7.32 4.67
C SER A 87 7.22 -7.40 6.17
N ARG A 88 7.24 -6.27 6.89
CA ARG A 88 6.87 -6.24 8.32
C ARG A 88 5.41 -6.64 8.56
N THR A 89 4.52 -6.38 7.60
CA THR A 89 3.09 -6.70 7.71
C THR A 89 2.67 -7.88 6.84
N LEU A 90 3.45 -8.24 5.83
CA LEU A 90 3.14 -9.31 4.88
C LEU A 90 2.86 -10.64 5.57
N ASP A 91 3.78 -11.14 6.40
CA ASP A 91 3.63 -12.48 7.01
C ASP A 91 2.39 -12.54 7.92
N LYS A 92 2.14 -11.48 8.71
CA LYS A 92 0.95 -11.38 9.57
C LYS A 92 -0.34 -11.26 8.75
N GLY A 93 -0.31 -10.45 7.68
CA GLY A 93 -1.46 -10.28 6.80
C GLY A 93 -1.80 -11.54 6.02
N LEU A 94 -0.81 -12.32 5.60
CA LEU A 94 -1.01 -13.61 4.95
C LEU A 94 -1.65 -14.64 5.90
N LEU A 95 -1.17 -14.71 7.14
CA LEU A 95 -1.79 -15.57 8.16
C LEU A 95 -3.24 -15.15 8.42
N LYS A 96 -3.49 -13.86 8.59
CA LYS A 96 -4.83 -13.36 8.84
C LYS A 96 -5.75 -13.56 7.64
N PHE A 97 -5.25 -13.36 6.42
CA PHE A 97 -6.01 -13.65 5.21
C PHE A 97 -6.45 -15.12 5.16
N LYS A 98 -5.55 -16.06 5.46
CA LYS A 98 -5.90 -17.50 5.48
C LYS A 98 -7.01 -17.79 6.49
N GLU A 99 -6.89 -17.26 7.71
CA GLU A 99 -7.91 -17.40 8.75
C GLU A 99 -9.29 -16.88 8.27
N LEU A 100 -9.31 -15.70 7.64
CA LEU A 100 -10.55 -15.09 7.13
C LEU A 100 -11.10 -15.85 5.90
N ALA A 101 -10.23 -16.37 5.05
CA ALA A 101 -10.60 -17.16 3.89
C ALA A 101 -11.17 -18.55 4.27
N GLU A 102 -10.62 -19.19 5.31
CA GLU A 102 -11.15 -20.44 5.86
C GLU A 102 -12.51 -20.24 6.54
N ALA A 103 -12.75 -19.05 7.10
CA ALA A 103 -14.05 -18.65 7.63
C ALA A 103 -15.07 -18.27 6.54
N ALA A 104 -14.68 -18.26 5.26
CA ALA A 104 -15.60 -18.05 4.16
C ALA A 104 -16.60 -19.22 4.12
N GLY A 105 -17.88 -18.88 4.21
CA GLY A 105 -18.97 -19.85 4.20
C GLY A 105 -19.14 -20.57 2.86
N PRO A 106 -20.17 -21.41 2.72
CA PRO A 106 -20.43 -22.20 1.50
C PRO A 106 -20.61 -21.34 0.24
N ASP A 107 -20.98 -20.07 0.39
CA ASP A 107 -21.18 -19.12 -0.71
C ASP A 107 -19.86 -18.69 -1.38
N LYS A 108 -18.69 -19.08 -0.82
CA LYS A 108 -17.35 -18.75 -1.33
C LYS A 108 -17.11 -17.25 -1.51
N VAL A 109 -17.75 -16.43 -0.68
CA VAL A 109 -17.57 -14.98 -0.69
C VAL A 109 -16.58 -14.56 0.39
N PHE A 110 -15.54 -13.84 0.00
CA PHE A 110 -14.64 -13.14 0.92
C PHE A 110 -15.26 -11.78 1.26
N LYS A 111 -15.58 -11.54 2.53
CA LYS A 111 -16.39 -10.39 2.94
C LYS A 111 -15.65 -9.08 2.69
N GLY A 112 -16.37 -8.05 2.26
CA GLY A 112 -15.80 -6.73 2.02
C GLY A 112 -15.21 -6.09 3.29
N ALA A 113 -15.80 -6.35 4.45
CA ALA A 113 -15.28 -5.89 5.76
C ALA A 113 -13.92 -6.52 6.11
N ASP A 114 -13.71 -7.78 5.75
CA ASP A 114 -12.46 -8.50 5.99
C ASP A 114 -11.35 -7.99 5.05
N ALA A 115 -11.70 -7.70 3.79
CA ALA A 115 -10.78 -7.07 2.84
C ALA A 115 -10.42 -5.64 3.26
N HIS A 116 -11.39 -4.92 3.81
CA HIS A 116 -11.19 -3.59 4.35
C HIS A 116 -10.23 -3.60 5.55
N PHE A 117 -10.35 -4.58 6.46
CA PHE A 117 -9.39 -4.77 7.54
C PHE A 117 -7.97 -5.05 7.02
N LEU A 118 -7.83 -5.95 6.03
CA LEU A 118 -6.53 -6.23 5.41
C LEU A 118 -5.92 -4.99 4.76
N TYR A 119 -6.74 -4.15 4.15
CA TYR A 119 -6.32 -2.88 3.56
C TYR A 119 -5.84 -1.87 4.60
N THR A 120 -6.66 -1.56 5.60
CA THR A 120 -6.37 -0.49 6.58
C THR A 120 -5.30 -0.90 7.58
N SER A 121 -5.35 -2.14 8.07
CA SER A 121 -4.54 -2.59 9.21
C SER A 121 -3.28 -3.34 8.80
N MET A 122 -3.32 -4.06 7.68
CA MET A 122 -2.18 -4.87 7.20
C MET A 122 -1.51 -4.26 5.96
N GLY A 123 -2.13 -3.23 5.35
CA GLY A 123 -1.63 -2.56 4.17
C GLY A 123 -1.78 -3.38 2.89
N PHE A 124 -2.65 -4.39 2.85
CA PHE A 124 -2.86 -5.19 1.65
C PHE A 124 -3.73 -4.42 0.66
N PRO A 125 -3.24 -4.11 -0.54
CA PRO A 125 -4.11 -3.54 -1.56
C PRO A 125 -5.31 -4.45 -1.83
N VAL A 126 -6.49 -3.86 -2.10
CA VAL A 126 -7.71 -4.63 -2.37
C VAL A 126 -7.55 -5.60 -3.54
N ASP A 127 -6.80 -5.22 -4.57
CA ASP A 127 -6.44 -6.05 -5.72
C ASP A 127 -5.53 -7.22 -5.34
N LEU A 128 -4.65 -7.05 -4.35
CA LEU A 128 -3.86 -8.17 -3.83
C LEU A 128 -4.75 -9.15 -3.06
N THR A 129 -5.65 -8.63 -2.21
CA THR A 129 -6.61 -9.45 -1.45
C THR A 129 -7.54 -10.22 -2.39
N GLU A 130 -8.04 -9.57 -3.43
CA GLU A 130 -8.89 -10.19 -4.45
C GLU A 130 -8.16 -11.30 -5.19
N LEU A 131 -6.94 -11.04 -5.68
CA LEU A 131 -6.13 -12.05 -6.36
C LEU A 131 -5.89 -13.27 -5.45
N MET A 132 -5.62 -13.05 -4.17
CA MET A 132 -5.45 -14.13 -3.21
C MET A 132 -6.76 -14.88 -2.94
N ALA A 133 -7.90 -14.20 -2.93
CA ALA A 133 -9.22 -14.81 -2.80
C ALA A 133 -9.54 -15.70 -4.03
N GLU A 134 -9.29 -15.19 -5.24
CA GLU A 134 -9.48 -15.91 -6.50
C GLU A 134 -8.61 -17.18 -6.58
N GLU A 135 -7.36 -17.13 -6.10
CA GLU A 135 -6.47 -18.30 -6.01
C GLU A 135 -7.04 -19.42 -5.12
N LEU A 136 -7.93 -19.08 -4.17
CA LEU A 136 -8.65 -20.04 -3.32
C LEU A 136 -10.06 -20.36 -3.86
N GLY A 137 -10.43 -19.84 -5.03
CA GLY A 137 -11.77 -19.99 -5.60
C GLY A 137 -12.84 -19.20 -4.85
N LEU A 138 -12.45 -18.15 -4.13
CA LEU A 138 -13.35 -17.21 -3.46
C LEU A 138 -13.58 -15.97 -4.34
N THR A 139 -14.75 -15.35 -4.20
CA THR A 139 -15.08 -14.06 -4.82
C THR A 139 -15.08 -12.97 -3.76
N LEU A 140 -14.35 -11.88 -4.01
CA LEU A 140 -14.34 -10.73 -3.12
C LEU A 140 -15.66 -9.94 -3.24
N ASP A 141 -16.31 -9.68 -2.10
CA ASP A 141 -17.39 -8.71 -1.98
C ASP A 141 -16.83 -7.27 -2.07
N ARG A 142 -16.70 -6.80 -3.31
CA ARG A 142 -16.20 -5.45 -3.62
C ARG A 142 -17.15 -4.36 -3.16
N ASP A 143 -18.46 -4.57 -3.29
CA ASP A 143 -19.46 -3.58 -2.90
C ASP A 143 -19.42 -3.34 -1.39
N GLY A 144 -19.29 -4.40 -0.59
CA GLY A 144 -19.09 -4.31 0.84
C GLY A 144 -17.78 -3.62 1.23
N PHE A 145 -16.69 -3.86 0.49
CA PHE A 145 -15.42 -3.17 0.70
C PHE A 145 -15.55 -1.67 0.42
N GLU A 146 -16.15 -1.29 -0.70
CA GLU A 146 -16.37 0.11 -1.08
C GLU A 146 -17.29 0.83 -0.09
N ALA A 147 -18.33 0.15 0.39
CA ALA A 147 -19.21 0.68 1.44
C ALA A 147 -18.42 1.00 2.71
N LYS A 148 -17.50 0.13 3.14
CA LYS A 148 -16.63 0.37 4.29
C LYS A 148 -15.63 1.51 4.08
N MET A 149 -15.03 1.60 2.89
CA MET A 149 -14.17 2.73 2.54
C MET A 149 -14.92 4.07 2.61
N LYS A 150 -16.16 4.12 2.09
CA LYS A 150 -17.01 5.32 2.15
C LYS A 150 -17.42 5.68 3.59
N GLU A 151 -17.69 4.68 4.42
CA GLU A 151 -18.00 4.87 5.84
C GLU A 151 -16.82 5.52 6.60
N GLU A 152 -15.60 4.99 6.44
CA GLU A 152 -14.41 5.56 7.07
C GLU A 152 -14.07 6.96 6.56
N GLN A 153 -14.23 7.20 5.26
CA GLN A 153 -13.99 8.53 4.69
C GLN A 153 -14.92 9.58 5.33
N LYS A 154 -16.22 9.27 5.46
CA LYS A 154 -17.18 10.16 6.12
C LYS A 154 -16.80 10.42 7.59
N LEU A 155 -16.43 9.37 8.32
CA LEU A 155 -16.01 9.49 9.72
C LEU A 155 -14.77 10.37 9.87
N SER A 156 -13.79 10.25 8.97
CA SER A 156 -12.59 11.09 8.93
C SER A 156 -12.92 12.57 8.66
N GLU A 157 -13.80 12.83 7.69
CA GLU A 157 -14.25 14.19 7.34
C GLU A 157 -15.03 14.85 8.49
N GLU A 158 -15.91 14.10 9.15
CA GLU A 158 -16.67 14.58 10.32
C GLU A 158 -15.75 14.87 11.52
N ALA A 159 -14.79 13.98 11.80
CA ALA A 159 -13.80 14.18 12.86
C ALA A 159 -12.93 15.43 12.59
N HIS A 160 -12.53 15.64 11.34
CA HIS A 160 -11.78 16.83 10.93
C HIS A 160 -12.60 18.11 11.10
N ARG A 161 -13.87 18.11 10.66
CA ARG A 161 -14.81 19.22 10.81
C ARG A 161 -15.04 19.58 12.28
N ARG A 162 -15.23 18.57 13.14
CA ARG A 162 -15.42 18.76 14.59
C ARG A 162 -14.19 19.37 15.26
N LYS A 163 -12.98 18.98 14.86
CA LYS A 163 -11.72 19.59 15.34
C LYS A 163 -11.57 21.06 14.91
N GLN A 164 -11.99 21.42 13.69
CA GLN A 164 -11.96 22.82 13.24
C GLN A 164 -12.95 23.69 14.01
N MET A 165 -14.17 23.21 14.25
CA MET A 165 -15.18 23.93 15.05
C MET A 165 -14.76 24.08 16.52
N GLY A 166 -14.05 23.11 17.10
CA GLY A 166 -13.54 23.18 18.48
C GLY A 166 -12.37 24.16 18.69
N LYS A 167 -11.64 24.54 17.64
CA LYS A 167 -10.53 25.51 17.71
C LYS A 167 -10.98 26.98 17.61
N GLY A 168 -12.22 27.26 17.19
CA GLY A 168 -12.75 28.63 17.06
C GLY A 168 -13.27 29.26 18.36
N GLY A 169 -13.20 28.57 19.50
CA GLY A 169 -13.81 29.00 20.77
C GLY A 169 -12.86 29.47 21.87
N LYS A 170 -11.55 29.58 21.61
CA LYS A 170 -10.55 30.08 22.58
C LYS A 170 -9.84 31.32 22.05
N ASP A 171 -10.60 32.38 21.81
CA ASP A 171 -10.04 33.73 21.81
C ASP A 171 -11.11 34.71 22.32
N MET A 172 -11.23 34.81 23.65
CA MET A 172 -12.08 35.81 24.28
C MET A 172 -11.44 36.31 25.58
N ARG A 173 -10.81 37.49 25.44
CA ARG A 173 -10.56 38.52 26.45
C ARG A 173 -9.59 38.15 27.59
N LEU A 174 -8.31 38.43 27.36
CA LEU A 174 -7.49 39.02 28.42
C LEU A 174 -7.92 40.48 28.57
N VAL A 175 -8.84 40.74 29.50
CA VAL A 175 -9.16 42.11 29.93
C VAL A 175 -7.96 42.61 30.71
N ALA A 176 -7.36 43.69 30.21
CA ALA A 176 -6.36 44.45 30.92
C ALA A 176 -7.00 45.07 32.17
N GLU A 177 -6.56 44.67 33.36
CA GLU A 177 -6.70 45.50 34.56
C GLU A 177 -5.39 46.24 34.77
N GLN A 178 -5.39 47.50 34.31
CA GLN A 178 -4.58 48.55 34.92
C GLN A 178 -5.25 48.96 36.23
N THR A 179 -4.47 49.10 37.30
CA THR A 179 -4.63 50.08 38.40
C THR A 179 -3.36 49.96 39.24
N ALA A 180 -2.46 50.95 39.17
CA ALA A 180 -2.41 52.15 40.00
C ALA A 180 -1.83 51.86 41.39
#